data_AF-A0A537ZXK0-F1
#
_entry.id   AF-A0A537ZXK0-F1
#
_cell.length_a   1.000
_cell.length_b   1.000
_cell.length_c   1.000
_cell.angle_alpha   90.00
_cell.angle_beta   90.00
_cell.angle_gamma   90.00
#
_symmetry.space_group_name_H-M   'P 1'
#
loop_
_entity.id
_entity.type
_entity.pdbx_description
1 polymer ?
#
loop_
_entity_poly.entity_id
_entity_poly.type
_entity_poly.pdbx_seq_one_letter_code
_entity_poly.pdbx_strand_id
1 'polypeptide(L)'
;MPRAYSEQELDAAIEALTQRERLREAESVVTAAAPKLQRVLAEALETGGWFGDAHEGEIRKAAAAPAEEERLTVFRTLLAEEARMGMMVGVAVGWALAQELHEADESNQED
;
A
#
# COMPACT_ATOMS: atom_id res chain seq x y z
N MET A 1 -3.69 13.53 -21.23
CA MET A 1 -4.67 13.26 -20.15
C MET A 1 -4.85 11.76 -20.10
N PRO A 2 -4.42 11.07 -19.03
CA PRO A 2 -4.65 9.64 -18.90
C PRO A 2 -6.16 9.36 -18.99
N ARG A 3 -6.54 8.30 -19.72
CA ARG A 3 -7.94 7.90 -19.88
C ARG A 3 -8.50 7.49 -18.51
N ALA A 4 -9.61 8.09 -18.08
CA ALA A 4 -10.34 7.60 -16.92
C ALA A 4 -10.99 6.24 -17.25
N TYR A 5 -10.67 5.21 -16.48
CA TYR A 5 -11.30 3.90 -16.61
C TYR A 5 -12.73 3.93 -16.04
N SER A 6 -13.65 3.22 -16.69
CA SER A 6 -15.01 2.99 -16.19
C SER A 6 -15.03 1.98 -15.04
N GLU A 7 -16.08 2.00 -14.22
CA GLU A 7 -16.28 1.00 -13.14
C GLU A 7 -16.27 -0.43 -13.70
N GLN A 8 -16.86 -0.66 -14.88
CA GLN A 8 -16.88 -1.98 -15.51
C GLN A 8 -15.48 -2.44 -15.96
N GLU A 9 -14.65 -1.53 -16.47
CA GLU A 9 -13.25 -1.84 -16.80
C GLU A 9 -12.44 -2.16 -15.53
N LEU A 10 -12.70 -1.43 -14.43
CA LEU A 10 -12.08 -1.68 -13.13
C LEU A 10 -12.47 -3.05 -12.56
N ASP A 11 -13.76 -3.38 -12.54
CA ASP A 11 -14.25 -4.67 -12.04
C ASP A 11 -13.69 -5.84 -12.85
N ALA A 12 -13.64 -5.71 -14.18
CA ALA A 12 -13.04 -6.72 -15.06
C ALA A 12 -11.54 -6.91 -14.78
N ALA A 13 -10.82 -5.83 -14.49
CA ALA A 13 -9.41 -5.89 -14.12
C ALA A 13 -9.21 -6.55 -12.75
N ILE A 14 -10.07 -6.25 -11.78
CA ILE A 14 -10.05 -6.89 -10.45
C ILE A 14 -10.30 -8.40 -10.59
N GLU A 15 -11.31 -8.80 -11.36
CA GLU A 15 -11.60 -10.22 -11.61
C GLU A 15 -10.45 -10.91 -12.37
N ALA A 16 -9.76 -10.20 -13.25
CA ALA A 16 -8.57 -10.75 -13.91
C ALA A 16 -7.42 -10.99 -12.90
N LEU A 17 -7.28 -10.16 -11.86
CA LEU A 17 -6.28 -10.31 -10.81
C LEU A 17 -6.59 -11.47 -9.85
N THR A 18 -7.87 -11.83 -9.67
CA THR A 18 -8.25 -13.01 -8.86
C THR A 18 -7.84 -14.34 -9.52
N GLN A 19 -7.45 -14.32 -10.81
CA GLN A 19 -6.83 -15.47 -11.46
C GLN A 19 -5.43 -15.73 -10.87
N ARG A 20 -5.31 -16.87 -10.17
CA ARG A 20 -4.13 -17.27 -9.36
C ARG A 20 -2.77 -17.10 -10.05
N GLU A 21 -2.67 -17.20 -11.37
CA GLU A 21 -1.40 -17.05 -12.09
C GLU A 21 -0.90 -15.60 -12.12
N ARG A 22 -1.80 -14.63 -12.35
CA ARG A 22 -1.43 -13.23 -12.61
C ARG A 22 -0.95 -12.51 -11.35
N LEU A 23 -1.61 -12.77 -10.23
CA LEU A 23 -1.19 -12.20 -8.95
C LEU A 23 0.18 -12.75 -8.53
N ARG A 24 0.44 -14.04 -8.75
CA ARG A 24 1.73 -14.67 -8.42
C ARG A 24 2.89 -14.10 -9.24
N GLU A 25 2.67 -13.79 -10.52
CA GLU A 25 3.68 -13.15 -11.35
C GLU A 25 4.00 -11.74 -10.85
N ALA A 26 2.97 -10.94 -10.54
CA ALA A 26 3.14 -9.62 -9.94
C ALA A 26 3.87 -9.69 -8.59
N GLU A 27 3.51 -10.64 -7.72
CA GLU A 27 4.19 -10.88 -6.43
C GLU A 27 5.67 -11.22 -6.61
N SER A 28 6.02 -12.02 -7.62
CA SER A 28 7.41 -12.39 -7.93
C SER A 28 8.25 -11.15 -8.31
N VAL A 29 7.71 -10.30 -9.19
CA VAL A 29 8.36 -9.04 -9.59
C VAL A 29 8.53 -8.10 -8.40
N VAL A 30 7.48 -7.92 -7.59
CA VAL A 30 7.52 -7.08 -6.39
C VAL A 30 8.53 -7.63 -5.38
N THR A 31 8.59 -8.94 -5.18
CA THR A 31 9.54 -9.58 -4.26
C THR A 31 10.99 -9.32 -4.68
N ALA A 32 11.29 -9.40 -5.98
CA ALA A 32 12.62 -9.08 -6.50
C ALA A 32 12.98 -7.59 -6.30
N ALA A 33 11.99 -6.70 -6.36
CA ALA A 33 12.15 -5.26 -6.14
C ALA A 33 12.07 -4.84 -4.66
N ALA A 34 11.65 -5.73 -3.76
CA ALA A 34 11.28 -5.42 -2.37
C ALA A 34 12.35 -4.62 -1.59
N PRO A 35 13.66 -4.92 -1.68
CA PRO A 35 14.67 -4.13 -0.96
C PRO A 35 14.74 -2.66 -1.40
N LYS A 36 14.45 -2.37 -2.68
CA LYS A 36 14.43 -1.00 -3.21
C LYS A 36 13.11 -0.32 -2.87
N LEU A 37 12.00 -1.04 -2.99
CA LEU A 37 10.66 -0.55 -2.64
C LEU A 37 10.54 -0.20 -1.16
N GLN A 38 11.24 -0.93 -0.28
CA GLN A 38 11.22 -0.64 1.16
C GLN A 38 11.65 0.80 1.48
N ARG A 39 12.60 1.37 0.73
CA ARG A 39 13.03 2.77 0.92
C ARG A 39 11.92 3.75 0.54
N VAL A 40 11.29 3.55 -0.62
CA VAL A 40 10.19 4.38 -1.10
C VAL A 40 8.98 4.30 -0.17
N LEU A 41 8.64 3.09 0.28
CA LEU A 41 7.56 2.88 1.23
C LEU A 41 7.84 3.55 2.58
N ALA A 42 9.07 3.45 3.11
CA ALA A 42 9.44 4.12 4.35
C ALA A 42 9.30 5.65 4.24
N GLU A 43 9.78 6.24 3.15
CA GLU A 43 9.67 7.69 2.89
C GLU A 43 8.21 8.13 2.72
N ALA A 44 7.39 7.36 1.99
CA ALA A 44 5.97 7.65 1.81
C ALA A 44 5.19 7.60 3.13
N LEU A 45 5.54 6.63 3.99
CA LEU A 45 4.95 6.46 5.32
C LEU A 45 5.35 7.58 6.28
N GLU A 46 6.60 8.03 6.23
CA GLU A 46 7.12 9.14 7.03
C GLU A 46 6.53 10.49 6.58
N THR A 47 6.57 10.78 5.28
CA THR A 47 6.07 12.03 4.69
C THR A 47 4.55 12.17 4.83
N GLY A 48 3.82 11.05 4.75
CA GLY A 48 2.37 11.04 4.93
C GLY A 48 1.91 11.29 6.37
N GLY A 49 2.83 11.38 7.34
CA GLY A 49 2.51 11.57 8.75
C GLY A 49 1.76 10.38 9.39
N TRP A 50 1.75 9.23 8.71
CA TRP A 50 0.94 8.06 9.10
C TRP A 50 1.49 7.35 10.36
N PHE A 51 2.81 7.40 10.56
CA PHE A 51 3.50 6.81 11.73
C PHE A 51 4.22 7.88 12.57
N GLY A 52 3.58 9.02 12.78
CA GLY A 52 4.12 10.12 13.60
C GLY A 52 3.73 10.05 15.08
N ASP A 53 3.96 11.14 15.81
CA ASP A 53 3.72 11.27 17.26
C ASP A 53 2.29 10.90 17.71
N ALA A 54 1.30 11.06 16.83
CA ALA A 54 -0.08 10.69 17.10
C ALA A 54 -0.25 9.16 17.23
N HIS A 55 0.46 8.38 16.40
CA HIS A 55 0.44 6.93 16.43
C HIS A 55 1.10 6.38 17.70
N GLU A 56 2.27 6.92 18.06
CA GLU A 56 2.95 6.66 19.33
C GLU A 56 2.07 7.01 20.55
N GLY A 57 1.25 8.06 20.44
CA GLY A 57 0.24 8.42 21.43
C GLY A 57 -0.82 7.33 21.63
N GLU A 58 -1.39 6.81 20.54
CA GLU A 58 -2.42 5.76 20.60
C GLU A 58 -1.84 4.40 21.05
N ILE A 59 -0.61 4.04 20.67
CA ILE A 59 0.08 2.87 21.21
C ILE A 59 0.25 2.99 22.74
N ARG A 60 0.72 4.14 23.22
CA ARG A 60 0.93 4.37 24.66
C ARG A 60 -0.39 4.31 25.44
N LYS A 61 -1.47 4.87 24.86
CA LYS A 61 -2.82 4.79 25.42
C LYS A 61 -3.34 3.35 25.45
N ALA A 62 -3.12 2.58 24.39
CA ALA A 62 -3.45 1.16 24.33
C ALA A 62 -2.71 0.36 25.41
N ALA A 63 -1.41 0.63 25.58
CA ALA A 63 -0.58 -0.03 26.59
C ALA A 63 -1.00 0.34 28.03
N ALA A 64 -1.49 1.55 28.24
CA ALA A 64 -1.94 2.04 29.54
C ALA A 64 -3.36 1.61 29.93
N ALA A 65 -4.11 0.92 29.06
CA ALA A 65 -5.48 0.53 29.38
C ALA A 65 -5.51 -0.46 30.56
N PRO A 66 -6.40 -0.27 31.55
CA PRO A 66 -6.35 -1.00 32.82
C PRO A 66 -6.74 -2.48 32.68
N ALA A 67 -7.77 -2.78 31.89
CA ALA A 67 -8.27 -4.14 31.67
C ALA A 67 -7.58 -4.81 30.48
N GLU A 68 -7.31 -6.12 30.57
CA GLU A 68 -6.66 -6.87 29.50
C GLU A 68 -7.50 -6.92 28.22
N GLU A 69 -8.81 -7.15 28.36
CA GLU A 69 -9.75 -7.20 27.25
C GLU A 69 -9.87 -5.84 26.54
N GLU A 70 -9.79 -4.75 27.30
CA GLU A 70 -9.76 -3.39 26.77
C GLU A 70 -8.47 -3.14 25.98
N ARG A 71 -7.29 -3.48 26.55
CA ARG A 71 -6.01 -3.40 25.84
C ARG A 71 -6.06 -4.17 24.52
N LEU A 72 -6.49 -5.43 24.55
CA LEU A 72 -6.57 -6.27 23.35
C LEU A 72 -7.51 -5.70 22.29
N THR A 73 -8.61 -5.07 22.70
CA THR A 73 -9.53 -4.42 21.77
C THR A 73 -8.88 -3.22 21.08
N VAL A 74 -8.21 -2.35 21.84
CA VAL A 74 -7.50 -1.19 21.29
C VAL A 74 -6.36 -1.64 20.36
N PHE A 75 -5.57 -2.62 20.75
CA PHE A 75 -4.51 -3.17 19.89
C PHE A 75 -5.04 -3.75 18.59
N ARG A 76 -6.16 -4.49 18.61
CA ARG A 76 -6.77 -5.02 17.39
C ARG A 76 -7.24 -3.92 16.45
N THR A 77 -7.81 -2.85 17.00
CA THR A 77 -8.22 -1.68 16.21
C THR A 77 -7.00 -1.04 15.55
N LEU A 78 -5.95 -0.76 16.33
CA LEU A 78 -4.71 -0.17 15.82
C LEU A 78 -4.09 -1.01 14.70
N LEU A 79 -3.98 -2.34 14.89
CA LEU A 79 -3.45 -3.24 13.86
C LEU A 79 -4.31 -3.26 12.60
N ALA A 80 -5.64 -3.20 12.73
CA ALA A 80 -6.53 -3.14 11.58
C ALA A 80 -6.39 -1.82 10.82
N GLU A 81 -6.16 -0.72 11.52
CA GLU A 81 -5.87 0.58 10.92
C GLU A 81 -4.51 0.57 10.22
N GLU A 82 -3.45 0.08 10.87
CA GLU A 82 -2.12 -0.08 10.26
C GLU A 82 -2.15 -0.91 9.00
N ALA A 83 -2.84 -2.05 9.01
CA ALA A 83 -2.97 -2.91 7.83
C ALA A 83 -3.68 -2.17 6.68
N ARG A 84 -4.76 -1.43 6.99
CA ARG A 84 -5.49 -0.62 6.01
C ARG A 84 -4.60 0.47 5.41
N MET A 85 -3.84 1.17 6.25
CA MET A 85 -2.94 2.25 5.84
C MET A 85 -1.79 1.72 4.99
N GLY A 86 -1.14 0.64 5.43
CA GLY A 86 -0.08 -0.03 4.68
C GLY A 86 -0.55 -0.52 3.31
N MET A 87 -1.77 -1.06 3.21
CA MET A 87 -2.37 -1.45 1.94
C MET A 87 -2.60 -0.24 1.02
N MET A 88 -3.20 0.85 1.53
CA MET A 88 -3.43 2.05 0.73
C MET A 88 -2.13 2.64 0.18
N VAL A 89 -1.08 2.72 1.02
CA VAL A 89 0.23 3.23 0.62
C VAL A 89 0.91 2.29 -0.38
N GLY A 90 0.86 0.98 -0.14
CA GLY A 90 1.39 -0.02 -1.07
C GLY A 90 0.75 0.08 -2.46
N VAL A 91 -0.58 0.24 -2.52
CA VAL A 91 -1.30 0.43 -3.79
C VAL A 91 -0.92 1.75 -4.46
N ALA A 92 -0.82 2.85 -3.71
CA ALA A 92 -0.43 4.15 -4.26
C ALA A 92 0.99 4.13 -4.84
N VAL A 93 1.95 3.53 -4.12
CA VAL A 93 3.34 3.37 -4.60
C VAL A 93 3.37 2.47 -5.84
N GLY A 94 2.63 1.37 -5.85
CA GLY A 94 2.53 0.48 -7.02
C GLY A 94 1.95 1.20 -8.24
N TRP A 95 0.93 2.03 -8.05
CA TRP A 95 0.31 2.82 -9.12
C TRP A 95 1.23 3.92 -9.65
N ALA A 96 1.95 4.62 -8.76
CA ALA A 96 2.95 5.61 -9.16
C ALA A 96 4.10 4.96 -9.95
N LEU A 97 4.62 3.83 -9.48
CA LEU A 97 5.67 3.09 -10.18
C LEU A 97 5.23 2.64 -11.57
N ALA A 98 3.99 2.16 -11.73
CA ALA A 98 3.46 1.75 -13.02
C ALA A 98 3.39 2.91 -14.02
N GLN A 99 3.07 4.12 -13.57
CA GLN A 99 3.07 5.31 -14.43
C GLN A 99 4.48 5.72 -14.83
N GLU A 100 5.43 5.79 -13.88
CA GLU A 100 6.83 6.12 -14.18
C GLU A 100 7.44 5.16 -15.21
N LEU A 101 7.11 3.85 -15.11
CA LEU A 101 7.53 2.85 -16.09
C LEU A 101 6.85 3.05 -17.45
N HIS A 102 5.56 3.37 -17.48
CA HIS A 102 4.83 3.62 -18.73
C HIS A 102 5.37 4.86 -19.46
N GLU A 103 5.62 5.95 -18.75
CA GLU A 103 6.21 7.18 -19.30
C GLU A 103 7.63 6.93 -19.83
N ALA A 104 8.43 6.13 -19.13
CA ALA A 104 9.75 5.72 -19.61
C ALA A 104 9.66 4.91 -20.92
N ASP A 105 8.71 3.99 -21.03
CA ASP A 105 8.49 3.18 -22.24
C ASP A 105 7.99 4.03 -23.43
N GLU A 106 7.16 5.05 -23.21
CA GLU A 106 6.72 5.99 -24.24
C GLU A 106 7.88 6.85 -24.74
N SER A 107 8.69 7.40 -23.82
CA SER A 107 9.85 8.23 -24.18
C SER A 107 10.89 7.47 -25.01
N ASN A 108 11.09 6.18 -24.74
CA ASN A 108 12.05 5.33 -25.44
C ASN A 108 11.53 4.81 -26.80
N GLN A 109 10.27 5.06 -27.15
CA GLN A 109 9.69 4.76 -28.47
C GLN A 109 9.70 5.97 -29.42
N GLU A 110 9.92 7.18 -28.90
CA GLU A 110 10.00 8.43 -29.68
C GLU A 110 11.44 8.76 -30.16
N ASP A 111 12.46 8.08 -29.62
CA ASP A 111 13.88 8.12 -30.02
C ASP A 111 14.26 7.02 -31.04
#